data_AF-A0A927C041-F1
#
_entry.id   AF-A0A927C041-F1
#
_cell.length_a   1.000
_cell.length_b   1.000
_cell.length_c   1.000
_cell.angle_alpha   90.00
_cell.angle_beta   90.00
_cell.angle_gamma   90.00
#
_symmetry.space_group_name_H-M   'P 1'
#
loop_
_entity.id
_entity.type
_entity.pdbx_description
1 polymer ?
#
loop_
_entity_poly.entity_id
_entity_poly.type
_entity_poly.pdbx_seq_one_letter_code
_entity_poly.pdbx_strand_id
1 'polypeptide(L)' 'MNPPKHIVSAAAIVVNEKDELLLIKGPKRGWEMPGGQVE' A
#
# COMPACT_ATOMS: atom_id res chain seq x y z
N MET A 1 12.78 -24.36 2.63
CA MET A 1 11.62 -23.84 3.38
C MET A 1 10.64 -23.27 2.37
N ASN A 2 9.37 -23.65 2.41
CA ASN A 2 8.37 -23.01 1.55
C ASN A 2 7.97 -21.67 2.17
N PRO A 3 7.94 -20.57 1.42
CA PRO A 3 7.45 -19.30 1.93
C PRO A 3 5.96 -19.45 2.34
N PRO A 4 5.51 -18.68 3.35
CA PRO A 4 4.15 -18.77 3.83
C PRO A 4 3.15 -18.45 2.72
N LYS A 5 2.07 -19.24 2.65
CA LYS A 5 1.03 -19.10 1.61
C LYS A 5 0.26 -17.77 1.71
N HIS A 6 0.15 -17.22 2.91
CA HIS A 6 -0.54 -15.96 3.18
C HIS A 6 0.44 -14.99 3.83
N ILE A 7 0.29 -13.71 3.49
CA ILE A 7 1.03 -12.61 4.13
C ILE A 7 0.05 -11.68 4.82
N VAL A 8 0.52 -11.02 5.87
CA VAL A 8 -0.20 -9.91 6.49
C VAL A 8 0.36 -8.62 5.89
N SER A 9 -0.52 -7.73 5.47
CA SER A 9 -0.17 -6.43 4.93
C SER A 9 -0.99 -5.35 5.60
N ALA A 10 -0.40 -4.16 5.73
CA ALA A 10 -1.05 -2.97 6.23
C ALA A 10 -0.96 -1.86 5.19
N ALA A 11 -2.01 -1.04 5.09
CA ALA A 11 -2.07 0.12 4.21
C ALA A 11 -2.70 1.30 4.96
N ALA A 12 -2.40 2.51 4.51
CA ALA A 12 -2.92 3.73 5.09
C ALA A 12 -3.75 4.53 4.07
N ILE A 13 -4.84 5.11 4.55
CA ILE A 13 -5.57 6.17 3.85
C ILE A 13 -5.02 7.49 4.39
N VAL A 14 -4.32 8.24 3.54
CA VAL A 14 -3.72 9.53 3.92
C VAL A 14 -4.39 10.60 3.09
N VAL A 15 -5.04 11.54 3.77
CA VAL A 15 -5.77 12.66 3.16
C VAL A 15 -5.12 13.96 3.61
N ASN A 16 -4.98 14.94 2.70
CA ASN A 16 -4.45 16.26 3.03
C ASN A 16 -5.57 17.25 3.40
N GLU A 17 -5.21 18.50 3.74
CA GLU A 17 -6.16 19.55 4.11
C GLU A 17 -7.12 19.99 2.98
N LYS A 18 -6.89 19.53 1.75
CA LYS A 18 -7.73 19.80 0.58
C LYS A 18 -8.64 18.61 0.23
N ASP A 19 -8.76 17.63 1.13
CA ASP A 19 -9.48 16.38 0.91
C ASP A 19 -8.94 15.52 -0.26
N GLU A 20 -7.66 15.69 -0.62
CA GLU A 20 -7.01 14.88 -1.66
C GLU A 20 -6.37 13.62 -1.06
N LEU A 21 -6.51 12.48 -1.74
CA LEU A 21 -5.95 11.20 -1.32
C LEU A 21 -4.50 11.04 -1.82
N LEU A 22 -3.59 10.69 -0.92
CA LEU A 22 -2.23 10.30 -1.29
C LEU A 22 -2.23 8.94 -2.00
N LEU A 23 -1.67 8.91 -3.20
CA LEU A 23 -1.43 7.70 -3.97
C LEU A 23 0.06 7.60 -4.37
N ILE A 24 0.59 6.38 -4.40
CA ILE A 24 1.95 6.09 -4.86
C ILE A 24 1.88 5.50 -6.27
N LYS A 25 2.72 5.98 -7.19
CA LYS A 25 2.80 5.43 -8.54
C LYS A 25 3.69 4.20 -8.56
N GLY A 26 3.07 3.03 -8.50
CA GLY A 26 3.72 1.74 -8.66
C GLY A 26 4.25 1.54 -10.09
N PRO A 27 5.41 0.88 -10.25
CA PRO A 27 6.05 0.70 -11.56
C PRO A 27 5.28 -0.19 -12.53
N LYS A 28 4.31 -1.00 -12.04
CA LYS A 28 3.55 -1.96 -12.85
C LYS A 28 2.03 -1.77 -12.80
N ARG A 29 1.47 -1.23 -11.71
CA ARG A 29 0.02 -1.23 -11.47
C ARG A 29 -0.61 0.17 -11.45
N GLY A 30 0.17 1.21 -11.71
CA GLY A 30 -0.33 2.59 -11.69
C GLY A 30 -0.39 3.15 -10.28
N TRP A 31 -1.48 3.84 -9.93
CA TRP A 31 -1.62 4.48 -8.62
C TRP A 31 -2.15 3.51 -7.57
N GLU A 32 -1.46 3.40 -6.43
CA GLU A 32 -1.73 2.46 -5.34
C GLU A 32 -1.78 3.20 -3.99
N MET A 33 -2.50 2.66 -3.01
CA MET A 33 -2.47 3.18 -1.63
C MET A 33 -1.08 2.93 -1.00
N PRO A 34 -0.59 3.82 -0.12
CA PRO A 34 0.60 3.55 0.68
C PRO A 34 0.41 2.30 1.55
N GLY A 35 1.31 1.31 1.44
CA GLY A 35 1.22 0.08 2.23
C GLY A 35 2.32 -0.93 1.92
N GLY A 36 2.38 -2.00 2.72
CA GLY A 36 3.41 -3.03 2.62
C GLY A 36 3.11 -4.27 3.46
N GLN A 37 3.97 -5.29 3.33
CA GLN A 37 3.96 -6.46 4.20
C GLN A 37 4.41 -6.06 5.62
N VAL A 38 3.76 -6.65 6.63
CA VAL A 38 4.13 -6.47 8.05
C VAL A 38 5.35 -7.36 8.36
N GLU A 39 6.34 -6.80 9.06
CA GLU A 39 7.53 -7.49 9.60
C GLU A 39 7.33 -7.96 11.05
#